data_AF-A0A7S2UXF4-F1
#
_entry.id   AF-A0A7S2UXF4-F1
#
_cell.length_a   1.000
_cell.length_b   1.000
_cell.length_c   1.000
_cell.angle_alpha   90.00
_cell.angle_beta   90.00
_cell.angle_gamma   90.00
#
_symmetry.space_group_name_H-M   'P 1'
#
loop_
_entity.id
_entity.type
_entity.pdbx_description
1 polymer ?
#
loop_
_entity_poly.entity_id
_entity_poly.type
_entity_poly.pdbx_seq_one_letter_code
_entity_poly.pdbx_strand_id
1 'polypeptide(L)'
;DTFHPSKACSELRDKLTFGKGSDAILAVCVSRLAPEKRLDRLLPLLSKNPRLHLAIMGDGPLGKDLAGLHGPENRIFCQPGFLSHEDLAQVYASSDVHVSASCFETLGNTVLEA
;
A
#
# COMPACT_ATOMS: atom_id res chain seq x y z
N ASP A 1 5.59 -16.95 -11.76
CA ASP A 1 6.31 -15.88 -12.51
C ASP A 1 5.81 -14.44 -12.26
N THR A 2 4.93 -14.19 -11.29
CA THR A 2 4.23 -12.90 -11.23
C THR A 2 5.01 -11.79 -10.52
N PHE A 3 5.92 -12.13 -9.60
CA PHE A 3 6.70 -11.18 -8.80
C PHE A 3 8.17 -11.22 -9.19
N HIS A 4 8.66 -10.14 -9.83
CA HIS A 4 10.07 -10.00 -10.18
C HIS A 4 10.53 -8.56 -9.94
N PRO A 5 11.72 -8.31 -9.36
CA PRO A 5 12.25 -6.97 -9.12
C PRO A 5 12.32 -6.10 -10.39
N SER A 6 12.39 -6.71 -11.56
CA SER A 6 12.39 -6.03 -12.87
C SER A 6 11.07 -5.32 -13.20
N LYS A 7 10.00 -5.58 -12.44
CA LYS A 7 8.70 -4.90 -12.60
C LYS A 7 8.61 -3.58 -11.82
N ALA A 8 9.69 -3.15 -11.16
CA ALA A 8 9.75 -1.86 -10.50
C ALA A 8 9.56 -0.72 -11.53
N CYS A 9 8.68 0.23 -11.20
CA CYS A 9 8.33 1.35 -12.06
C CYS A 9 8.54 2.67 -11.30
N SER A 10 9.50 3.47 -11.75
CA SER A 10 9.82 4.77 -11.13
C SER A 10 8.66 5.76 -11.22
N GLU A 11 7.95 5.78 -12.35
CA GLU A 11 6.78 6.65 -12.54
C GLU A 11 5.64 6.30 -11.57
N LEU A 12 5.41 5.00 -11.36
CA LEU A 12 4.46 4.52 -10.37
C LEU A 12 4.90 4.94 -8.97
N ARG A 13 6.17 4.76 -8.62
CA ARG A 13 6.70 5.18 -7.31
C ARG A 13 6.52 6.67 -7.09
N ASP A 14 6.83 7.50 -8.08
CA ASP A 14 6.65 8.96 -8.00
C ASP A 14 5.19 9.31 -7.78
N LYS A 15 4.27 8.66 -8.50
CA LYS A 15 2.83 8.83 -8.30
C LYS A 15 2.39 8.46 -6.88
N LEU A 16 2.81 7.30 -6.37
CA LEU A 16 2.43 6.81 -5.05
C LEU A 16 3.04 7.62 -3.89
N THR A 17 4.11 8.37 -4.17
CA THR A 17 4.83 9.18 -3.19
C THR A 17 4.66 10.68 -3.41
N PHE A 18 3.73 11.10 -4.28
CA PHE A 18 3.48 12.51 -4.61
C PHE A 18 4.73 13.27 -5.08
N GLY A 19 5.55 12.61 -5.93
CA GLY A 19 6.76 13.16 -6.52
C GLY A 19 7.99 13.13 -5.62
N LYS A 20 7.97 12.36 -4.52
CA LYS A 20 9.13 12.18 -3.63
C LYS A 20 10.05 11.04 -4.06
N GLY A 21 9.57 10.09 -4.86
CA GLY A 21 10.40 9.06 -5.50
C GLY A 21 11.31 8.33 -4.51
N SER A 22 12.62 8.36 -4.77
CA SER A 22 13.63 7.71 -3.92
C SER A 22 13.85 8.39 -2.56
N ASP A 23 13.39 9.63 -2.36
CA ASP A 23 13.49 10.31 -1.07
C ASP A 23 12.45 9.82 -0.06
N ALA A 24 11.36 9.22 -0.54
CA ALA A 24 10.34 8.60 0.29
C ALA A 24 10.70 7.16 0.69
N ILE A 25 10.19 6.73 1.84
CA ILE A 25 10.01 5.32 2.19
C ILE A 25 8.56 4.98 1.86
N LEU A 26 8.33 4.12 0.88
CA LEU A 26 7.00 3.73 0.40
C LEU A 26 6.56 2.43 1.08
N ALA A 27 5.59 2.54 1.98
CA ALA A 27 4.86 1.40 2.53
C ALA A 27 3.58 1.17 1.71
N VAL A 28 3.35 -0.06 1.26
CA VAL A 28 2.12 -0.45 0.56
C VAL A 28 1.25 -1.32 1.45
N CYS A 29 -0.05 -1.10 1.42
CA CYS A 29 -1.05 -1.95 2.04
C CYS A 29 -2.07 -2.35 0.98
N VAL A 30 -2.07 -3.63 0.60
CA VAL A 30 -3.00 -4.18 -0.38
C VAL A 30 -3.91 -5.17 0.35
N SER A 31 -5.15 -4.79 0.62
CA SER A 31 -6.11 -5.68 1.27
C SER A 31 -7.55 -5.22 1.10
N ARG A 32 -8.52 -6.05 1.51
CA ARG A 32 -9.90 -5.60 1.66
C ARG A 32 -9.96 -4.49 2.71
N LEU A 33 -10.49 -3.31 2.36
CA LEU A 33 -10.55 -2.13 3.22
C LEU A 33 -11.70 -2.27 4.22
N ALA A 34 -11.46 -3.03 5.28
CA ALA A 34 -12.44 -3.36 6.31
C ALA A 34 -11.89 -3.13 7.74
N PRO A 35 -12.75 -2.87 8.74
CA PRO A 35 -12.32 -2.51 10.10
C PRO A 35 -11.35 -3.50 10.76
N GLU A 36 -11.45 -4.79 10.45
CA GLU A 36 -10.57 -5.84 10.96
C GLU A 36 -9.10 -5.70 10.52
N LYS A 37 -8.84 -4.91 9.46
CA LYS A 37 -7.49 -4.62 8.97
C LYS A 37 -6.79 -3.48 9.71
N ARG A 38 -7.49 -2.79 10.61
CA ARG A 38 -6.94 -1.80 11.54
C ARG A 38 -5.96 -0.79 10.91
N LEU A 39 -6.29 -0.29 9.73
CA LEU A 39 -5.45 0.66 8.98
C LEU A 39 -5.24 1.98 9.74
N ASP A 40 -6.15 2.30 10.67
CA ASP A 40 -6.01 3.37 11.65
C ASP A 40 -4.70 3.28 12.45
N ARG A 41 -4.17 2.08 12.69
CA ARG A 41 -2.90 1.89 13.40
C ARG A 41 -1.67 2.29 12.61
N LEU A 42 -1.78 2.41 11.29
CA LEU A 42 -0.67 2.82 10.43
C LEU A 42 -0.53 4.34 10.38
N LEU A 43 -1.63 5.09 10.58
CA LEU A 43 -1.65 6.55 10.49
C LEU A 43 -0.68 7.22 11.48
N PRO A 44 -0.56 6.79 12.77
CA PRO A 44 0.41 7.37 13.69
C PRO A 44 1.88 7.21 13.26
N LEU A 45 2.19 6.21 12.43
CA LEU A 45 3.57 6.00 11.94
C LEU A 45 4.01 7.10 10.99
N LEU A 46 3.08 7.66 10.22
CA LEU A 46 3.35 8.79 9.32
C LEU A 46 3.79 10.03 10.09
N SER A 47 3.30 10.21 11.32
CA SER A 47 3.73 11.32 12.19
C SER A 47 5.14 11.12 12.76
N LYS A 48 5.59 9.86 12.90
CA LYS A 48 6.92 9.54 13.45
C LYS A 48 8.04 9.60 12.42
N ASN A 49 7.72 9.41 11.14
CA ASN A 49 8.70 9.43 10.07
C ASN A 49 8.21 10.32 8.90
N PRO A 50 8.82 11.51 8.70
CA PRO A 50 8.40 12.43 7.63
C PRO A 50 8.71 11.92 6.22
N ARG A 51 9.60 10.91 6.08
CA ARG A 51 9.90 10.27 4.79
C ARG A 51 8.90 9.16 4.45
N LEU A 52 8.14 8.67 5.43
CA LEU A 52 7.19 7.58 5.22
C LEU A 52 5.98 8.08 4.42
N HIS A 53 5.68 7.35 3.35
CA HIS A 53 4.49 7.48 2.53
C HIS A 53 3.75 6.16 2.55
N LEU A 54 2.42 6.22 2.58
CA LEU A 54 1.56 5.05 2.65
C LEU A 54 0.69 4.97 1.41
N ALA A 55 0.81 3.90 0.64
CA ALA A 55 -0.09 3.56 -0.45
C ALA A 55 -1.09 2.50 0.04
N ILE A 56 -2.37 2.83 0.02
CA ILE A 56 -3.48 1.96 0.43
C ILE A 56 -4.27 1.58 -0.82
N MET A 57 -4.38 0.28 -1.06
CA MET A 57 -5.00 -0.28 -2.24
C MET A 57 -5.91 -1.44 -1.87
N GLY A 58 -7.03 -1.55 -2.59
CA GLY A 58 -8.04 -2.57 -2.39
C GLY A 58 -9.43 -1.97 -2.20
N ASP A 59 -10.42 -2.83 -2.04
CA ASP A 59 -11.83 -2.42 -1.95
C ASP A 59 -12.46 -2.84 -0.62
N GLY A 60 -13.49 -2.15 -0.17
CA GLY A 60 -14.20 -2.48 1.05
C GLY A 60 -14.98 -1.31 1.66
N PRO A 61 -15.72 -1.58 2.75
CA PRO A 61 -16.60 -0.59 3.38
C PRO A 61 -15.86 0.66 3.88
N LEU A 62 -14.57 0.56 4.22
CA LEU A 62 -13.76 1.70 4.64
C LEU A 62 -13.14 2.49 3.48
N GLY A 63 -13.34 2.08 2.23
CA GLY A 63 -12.71 2.71 1.08
C GLY A 63 -13.02 4.20 0.95
N LYS A 64 -14.26 4.62 1.27
CA LYS A 64 -14.65 6.04 1.25
C LYS A 64 -13.93 6.87 2.31
N ASP A 65 -13.86 6.37 3.53
CA ASP A 65 -13.24 7.08 4.65
C ASP A 65 -11.73 7.23 4.43
N LEU A 66 -11.08 6.17 3.93
CA LEU A 66 -9.65 6.19 3.61
C LEU A 66 -9.34 7.04 2.38
N ALA A 67 -10.25 7.10 1.41
CA ALA A 67 -10.11 8.02 0.28
C ALA A 67 -10.16 9.48 0.72
N GLY A 68 -10.86 9.81 1.82
CA GLY A 68 -10.82 11.14 2.41
C GLY A 68 -9.45 11.54 2.99
N LEU A 69 -8.56 10.58 3.24
CA LEU A 69 -7.19 10.82 3.68
C LEU A 69 -6.20 10.90 2.50
N HIS A 70 -6.67 10.67 1.27
CA HIS A 70 -5.82 10.72 0.09
C HIS A 70 -5.27 12.14 -0.09
N GLY A 71 -3.94 12.26 -0.10
CA GLY A 71 -3.30 13.51 -0.42
C GLY A 71 -1.85 13.61 0.06
N PRO A 72 -1.07 14.54 -0.53
CA PRO A 72 0.31 14.79 -0.15
C PRO A 72 0.46 15.32 1.28
N GLU A 73 -0.55 16.02 1.82
CA GLU A 73 -0.56 16.54 3.18
C GLU A 73 -0.52 15.43 4.23
N ASN A 74 -1.26 14.36 3.99
CA ASN A 74 -1.27 13.17 4.83
C ASN A 74 -0.16 12.18 4.45
N ARG A 75 0.49 12.35 3.29
CA ARG A 75 1.41 11.38 2.67
C ARG A 75 0.76 10.01 2.45
N ILE A 76 -0.53 10.02 2.14
CA ILE A 76 -1.33 8.82 1.91
C ILE A 76 -1.85 8.83 0.48
N PHE A 77 -1.41 7.86 -0.32
CA PHE A 77 -2.04 7.55 -1.59
C PHE A 77 -3.09 6.47 -1.35
N CYS A 78 -4.37 6.82 -1.38
CA CYS A 78 -5.46 5.84 -1.30
C CYS A 78 -6.13 5.67 -2.65
N GLN A 79 -6.22 4.44 -3.15
CA GLN A 79 -6.99 4.07 -4.35
C GLN A 79 -7.92 2.90 -4.03
N PRO A 80 -9.19 3.19 -3.69
CA PRO A 80 -10.20 2.15 -3.52
C PRO A 80 -10.48 1.44 -4.85
N GLY A 81 -10.64 0.12 -4.78
CA GLY A 81 -11.00 -0.71 -5.93
C GLY A 81 -10.08 -1.92 -6.12
N PHE A 82 -10.40 -2.71 -7.15
CA PHE A 82 -9.62 -3.89 -7.52
C PHE A 82 -8.46 -3.48 -8.43
N LEU A 83 -7.30 -4.08 -8.19
CA LEU A 83 -6.12 -3.98 -9.05
C LEU A 83 -5.91 -5.29 -9.77
N SER A 84 -5.40 -5.21 -11.00
CA SER A 84 -4.98 -6.41 -11.72
C SER A 84 -3.75 -7.05 -11.03
N HIS A 85 -3.52 -8.32 -11.31
CA HIS A 85 -2.32 -9.01 -10.80
C HIS A 85 -1.02 -8.35 -11.30
N GLU A 86 -1.04 -7.74 -12.48
CA GLU A 86 0.09 -7.03 -13.05
C GLU A 86 0.35 -5.71 -12.33
N ASP A 87 -0.69 -4.92 -12.09
CA ASP A 87 -0.58 -3.66 -11.32
C ASP A 87 -0.07 -3.94 -9.91
N LEU A 88 -0.60 -4.98 -9.26
CA LEU A 88 -0.12 -5.39 -7.95
C LEU A 88 1.37 -5.74 -7.96
N ALA A 89 1.81 -6.54 -8.94
CA ALA A 89 3.22 -6.90 -9.06
C ALA A 89 4.11 -5.66 -9.22
N GLN A 90 3.68 -4.65 -9.99
CA GLN A 90 4.41 -3.40 -10.14
C GLN A 90 4.42 -2.57 -8.84
N VAL A 91 3.29 -2.48 -8.15
CA VAL A 91 3.17 -1.78 -6.86
C VAL A 91 4.12 -2.41 -5.83
N TYR A 92 4.10 -3.73 -5.71
CA TYR A 92 4.99 -4.44 -4.79
C TYR A 92 6.45 -4.28 -5.16
N ALA A 93 6.81 -4.44 -6.45
CA ALA A 93 8.18 -4.27 -6.91
C ALA A 93 8.71 -2.83 -6.75
N SER A 94 7.82 -1.83 -6.70
CA SER A 94 8.17 -0.41 -6.55
C SER A 94 8.15 0.08 -5.09
N SER A 95 7.73 -0.78 -4.15
CA SER A 95 7.58 -0.48 -2.72
C SER A 95 8.79 -0.90 -1.90
N ASP A 96 8.99 -0.24 -0.75
CA ASP A 96 10.06 -0.61 0.18
C ASP A 96 9.57 -1.56 1.28
N VAL A 97 8.29 -1.45 1.66
CA VAL A 97 7.69 -2.23 2.76
C VAL A 97 6.27 -2.63 2.40
N HIS A 98 5.94 -3.91 2.55
CA HIS A 98 4.55 -4.39 2.51
C HIS A 98 3.99 -4.46 3.94
N VAL A 99 2.82 -3.87 4.16
CA VAL A 99 2.18 -3.76 5.47
C VAL A 99 0.80 -4.42 5.47
N SER A 100 0.62 -5.36 6.39
CA SER A 100 -0.68 -5.95 6.75
C SER A 100 -0.93 -5.69 8.24
N ALA A 101 -2.01 -4.98 8.57
CA ALA A 101 -2.42 -4.68 9.96
C ALA A 101 -3.59 -5.56 10.45
N SER A 102 -3.82 -6.70 9.78
CA SER A 102 -4.87 -7.68 10.11
C SER A 102 -4.65 -8.29 11.50
N CYS A 103 -5.68 -8.30 12.37
CA CYS A 103 -5.63 -9.01 13.65
C CYS A 103 -5.72 -10.54 13.52
N PHE A 104 -6.32 -11.04 12.42
CA PHE A 104 -6.41 -12.46 12.12
C PHE A 104 -5.87 -12.70 10.72
N GLU A 105 -4.75 -13.42 10.63
CA GLU A 105 -4.37 -14.13 9.42
C GLU A 105 -4.80 -15.59 9.61
N THR A 106 -6.00 -15.93 9.14
CA THR A 106 -6.24 -17.32 8.79
C THR A 106 -5.44 -17.56 7.52
N LEU A 107 -4.24 -18.14 7.67
CA LEU A 107 -3.35 -18.66 6.61
C LEU A 107 -3.84 -18.31 5.21
N GLY A 108 -3.49 -17.12 4.73
CA GLY A 108 -3.89 -16.64 3.42
C GLY A 108 -3.06 -17.29 2.33
N ASN A 109 -3.14 -18.62 2.18
CA ASN A 109 -2.66 -19.44 1.05
C ASN A 109 -1.37 -19.02 0.31
N THR A 110 -0.42 -18.37 0.98
CA THR A 110 0.84 -17.88 0.39
C THR A 110 2.01 -18.52 1.11
N VAL A 111 2.07 -19.85 1.08
CA VAL A 111 3.24 -20.63 1.57
C VAL A 111 3.69 -21.70 0.56
N LEU A 112 3.04 -21.85 -0.59
CA LEU A 112 3.51 -22.78 -1.62
C LEU A 112 3.53 -22.07 -2.97
N GLU A 113 4.67 -21.46 -3.26
CA GLU A 113 5.33 -21.45 -4.58
C GLU A 113 6.61 -20.63 -4.43
N ALA A 114 7.65 -21.32 -3.95
CA ALA A 114 9.05 -20.90 -4.03
C ALA A 114 9.63 -21.31 -5.39
#